data_AF-A0A2X3JBE8-F1
#
_entry.id   AF-A0A2X3JBE8-F1
#
_cell.length_a   1.000
_cell.length_b   1.000
_cell.length_c   1.000
_cell.angle_alpha   90.00
_cell.angle_beta   90.00
_cell.angle_gamma   90.00
#
_symmetry.space_group_name_H-M   'P 1'
#
loop_
_entity.id
_entity.type
_entity.pdbx_description
1 polymer ?
#
loop_
_entity_poly.entity_id
_entity_poly.type
_entity_poly.pdbx_seq_one_letter_code
_entity_poly.pdbx_strand_id
1 'polypeptide(L)'
;MQKFKRLSFDDSTGFIFYPEHFSHGQASINILCGYPLDAGTGNRSNKGCGPASNSRLDCDKLEFNIKTGNDWVKMVYENAKTEHDFCGFILHDEINSFLGAKKGFTVMLDAMKALNSQKDNKSFSEQNELRLEAWPKMKKDIPLEAFFYLPGHPDALKSAQKDQSEFKIFSGRIVPVIRLTLPQTPEADAVFEYRKEDQLMLMQ
;
A
#
# COMPACT_ATOMS: atom_id res chain seq x y z
N MET A 1 8.93 -10.58 4.21
CA MET A 1 8.14 -9.42 3.75
C MET A 1 7.75 -8.58 4.96
N GLN A 2 7.49 -7.30 4.77
CA GLN A 2 7.01 -6.42 5.84
C GLN A 2 5.63 -6.91 6.32
N LYS A 3 5.38 -6.79 7.61
CA LYS A 3 4.16 -7.21 8.29
C LYS A 3 3.62 -6.02 9.06
N PHE A 4 2.30 -5.92 9.22
CA PHE A 4 1.70 -4.76 9.88
C PHE A 4 0.80 -5.22 11.01
N LYS A 5 0.95 -4.61 12.18
CA LYS A 5 0.09 -4.91 13.35
C LYS A 5 -1.23 -4.14 13.38
N ARG A 6 -1.36 -3.11 12.53
CA ARG A 6 -2.54 -2.24 12.37
C ARG A 6 -2.62 -1.75 10.92
N LEU A 7 -3.74 -1.13 10.54
CA LEU A 7 -3.84 -0.30 9.34
C LEU A 7 -3.45 1.14 9.64
N SER A 8 -3.32 1.97 8.60
CA SER A 8 -3.11 3.41 8.78
C SER A 8 -4.36 4.05 9.42
N PHE A 9 -4.17 5.14 10.16
CA PHE A 9 -5.24 5.90 10.85
C PHE A 9 -6.25 5.07 11.68
N ASP A 10 -5.83 3.89 12.16
CA ASP A 10 -6.69 2.92 12.85
C ASP A 10 -7.93 2.48 12.03
N ASP A 11 -7.81 2.51 10.71
CA ASP A 11 -8.79 1.93 9.81
C ASP A 11 -9.02 0.45 10.14
N SER A 12 -10.22 -0.04 9.83
CA SER A 12 -10.63 -1.41 10.11
C SER A 12 -11.18 -2.14 8.89
N THR A 13 -11.16 -1.50 7.72
CA THR A 13 -11.69 -2.04 6.46
C THR A 13 -10.87 -1.58 5.27
N GLY A 14 -10.98 -2.30 4.16
CA GLY A 14 -10.39 -1.87 2.90
C GLY A 14 -10.69 -2.85 1.77
N PHE A 15 -9.90 -2.78 0.71
CA PHE A 15 -10.02 -3.66 -0.45
C PHE A 15 -8.68 -4.29 -0.83
N ILE A 16 -8.76 -5.41 -1.55
CA ILE A 16 -7.63 -6.12 -2.12
C ILE A 16 -7.75 -6.00 -3.64
N PHE A 17 -6.68 -5.57 -4.29
CA PHE A 17 -6.62 -5.55 -5.74
C PHE A 17 -6.47 -6.96 -6.32
N TYR A 18 -7.19 -7.20 -7.41
CA TYR A 18 -6.96 -8.31 -8.31
C TYR A 18 -5.59 -8.14 -8.97
N PRO A 19 -4.71 -9.16 -8.96
CA PRO A 19 -3.39 -8.99 -9.54
C PRO A 19 -3.49 -8.72 -11.06
N GLU A 20 -2.89 -7.62 -11.50
CA GLU A 20 -3.05 -7.08 -12.86
C GLU A 20 -2.71 -8.09 -13.97
N HIS A 21 -1.68 -8.92 -13.76
CA HIS A 21 -1.24 -9.93 -14.73
C HIS A 21 -2.27 -11.04 -14.98
N PHE A 22 -3.20 -11.23 -14.06
CA PHE A 22 -4.31 -12.18 -14.20
C PHE A 22 -5.62 -11.48 -14.59
N SER A 23 -5.62 -10.14 -14.69
CA SER A 23 -6.84 -9.39 -15.00
C SER A 23 -7.35 -9.72 -16.41
N HIS A 24 -8.66 -9.84 -16.52
CA HIS A 24 -9.37 -10.16 -17.76
C HIS A 24 -10.34 -9.01 -18.07
N GLY A 25 -9.79 -7.90 -18.57
CA GLY A 25 -10.57 -6.73 -18.98
C GLY A 25 -10.90 -5.74 -17.85
N GLN A 26 -10.40 -5.96 -16.63
CA GLN A 26 -10.34 -4.90 -15.62
C GLN A 26 -9.26 -3.88 -15.95
N ALA A 27 -9.40 -2.71 -15.35
CA ALA A 27 -8.48 -1.61 -15.53
C ALA A 27 -7.11 -1.85 -14.90
N SER A 28 -6.09 -1.28 -15.52
CA SER A 28 -4.76 -1.17 -14.95
C SER A 28 -4.73 -0.30 -13.70
N ILE A 29 -3.82 -0.66 -12.79
CA ILE A 29 -3.53 0.07 -11.56
C ILE A 29 -2.27 0.89 -11.83
N ASN A 30 -2.44 2.18 -12.12
CA ASN A 30 -1.28 3.03 -12.37
C ASN A 30 -0.62 3.45 -11.06
N ILE A 31 0.48 2.79 -10.69
CA ILE A 31 1.26 3.09 -9.50
C ILE A 31 2.25 4.21 -9.84
N LEU A 32 2.05 5.37 -9.22
CA LEU A 32 2.84 6.56 -9.45
C LEU A 32 4.21 6.49 -8.79
N CYS A 33 4.23 6.17 -7.52
CA CYS A 33 5.44 6.02 -6.72
C CYS A 33 5.18 5.14 -5.50
N GLY A 34 6.25 4.71 -4.84
CA GLY A 34 6.18 3.91 -3.62
C GLY A 34 7.25 4.27 -2.59
N TYR A 35 6.92 4.07 -1.32
CA TYR A 35 7.74 4.38 -0.17
C TYR A 35 7.85 3.14 0.75
N PRO A 36 9.06 2.78 1.22
CA PRO A 36 9.23 1.64 2.13
C PRO A 36 8.51 1.77 3.49
N LEU A 37 8.17 3.00 3.90
CA LEU A 37 7.37 3.35 5.07
C LEU A 37 6.39 4.47 4.69
N ASP A 38 5.31 4.64 5.47
CA ASP A 38 4.38 5.77 5.37
C ASP A 38 5.18 7.07 5.34
N ALA A 39 4.97 7.84 4.27
CA ALA A 39 5.73 9.01 3.92
C ALA A 39 4.88 10.28 3.99
N GLY A 40 3.63 10.19 4.45
CA GLY A 40 2.71 11.32 4.58
C GLY A 40 2.44 11.99 3.23
N THR A 41 2.12 11.21 2.21
CA THR A 41 2.04 11.70 0.81
C THR A 41 0.95 12.75 0.55
N GLY A 42 0.02 12.95 1.49
CA GLY A 42 -0.94 14.06 1.44
C GLY A 42 -0.29 15.45 1.48
N ASN A 43 0.91 15.59 2.04
CA ASN A 43 1.66 16.86 2.14
C ASN A 43 2.82 16.95 1.12
N ARG A 44 2.73 16.19 0.03
CA ARG A 44 3.78 16.11 -1.00
C ARG A 44 3.30 16.68 -2.34
N SER A 45 4.23 17.30 -3.06
CA SER A 45 4.02 17.76 -4.43
C SER A 45 3.90 16.57 -5.41
N ASN A 46 3.63 16.85 -6.69
CA ASN A 46 3.55 15.86 -7.78
C ASN A 46 2.65 14.65 -7.44
N LYS A 47 1.38 14.92 -7.09
CA LYS A 47 0.39 13.91 -6.68
C LYS A 47 0.84 13.00 -5.52
N GLY A 48 1.78 13.45 -4.71
CA GLY A 48 2.32 12.69 -3.57
C GLY A 48 3.71 12.09 -3.81
N CYS A 49 4.25 12.20 -5.03
CA CYS A 49 5.52 11.60 -5.43
C CYS A 49 6.71 12.56 -5.43
N GLY A 50 6.46 13.85 -5.21
CA GLY A 50 7.50 14.85 -5.08
C GLY A 50 7.96 15.06 -3.64
N PRO A 51 8.84 16.05 -3.40
CA PRO A 51 9.26 16.41 -2.06
C PRO A 51 8.06 16.88 -1.20
N ALA A 52 8.13 16.57 0.09
CA ALA A 52 7.27 17.18 1.10
C ALA A 52 7.73 18.61 1.40
N SER A 53 6.79 19.51 1.71
CA SER A 53 7.07 20.92 1.97
C SER A 53 8.05 21.17 3.13
N ASN A 54 8.08 20.24 4.10
CA ASN A 54 8.91 20.28 5.30
C ASN A 54 9.98 19.19 5.32
N SER A 55 10.27 18.56 4.17
CA SER A 55 11.34 17.57 4.07
C SER A 55 12.71 18.22 4.25
N ARG A 56 13.59 17.57 5.00
CA ARG A 56 14.97 18.02 5.22
C ARG A 56 15.95 17.23 4.35
N LEU A 57 15.51 16.11 3.79
CA LEU A 57 16.29 15.31 2.85
C LEU A 57 15.98 15.72 1.41
N ASP A 58 17.04 15.85 0.62
CA ASP A 58 16.95 16.09 -0.81
C ASP A 58 16.85 14.75 -1.54
N CYS A 59 15.62 14.24 -1.63
CA CYS A 59 15.36 12.91 -2.19
C CYS A 59 15.77 12.78 -3.65
N ASP A 60 15.65 13.85 -4.43
CA ASP A 60 16.08 13.88 -5.82
C ASP A 60 17.59 13.62 -5.92
N LYS A 61 18.40 14.20 -5.02
CA LYS A 61 19.85 13.91 -4.95
C LYS A 61 20.17 12.53 -4.39
N LEU A 62 19.41 12.06 -3.41
CA LEU A 62 19.68 10.77 -2.75
C LEU A 62 19.35 9.59 -3.66
N GLU A 63 18.31 9.68 -4.49
CA GLU A 63 17.89 8.60 -5.40
C GLU A 63 19.04 8.12 -6.30
N PHE A 64 19.95 9.00 -6.71
CA PHE A 64 21.14 8.63 -7.50
C PHE A 64 22.06 7.60 -6.84
N ASN A 65 22.08 7.59 -5.51
CA ASN A 65 23.00 6.81 -4.70
C ASN A 65 22.32 5.61 -4.01
N ILE A 66 21.00 5.57 -3.98
CA ILE A 66 20.24 4.47 -3.38
C ILE A 66 20.12 3.34 -4.40
N LYS A 67 20.97 2.31 -4.27
CA LYS A 67 21.00 1.16 -5.18
C LYS A 67 20.49 -0.13 -4.55
N THR A 68 20.41 -0.17 -3.23
CA THR A 68 19.99 -1.31 -2.42
C THR A 68 19.10 -0.85 -1.27
N GLY A 69 18.42 -1.80 -0.63
CA GLY A 69 17.64 -1.51 0.58
C GLY A 69 18.47 -0.94 1.73
N ASN A 70 19.72 -1.41 1.88
CA ASN A 70 20.62 -0.91 2.92
C ASN A 70 21.10 0.51 2.64
N ASP A 71 21.26 0.89 1.37
CA ASP A 71 21.56 2.29 1.01
C ASP A 71 20.40 3.19 1.43
N TRP A 72 19.15 2.77 1.18
CA TRP A 72 17.98 3.52 1.62
C TRP A 72 17.93 3.65 3.14
N VAL A 73 18.17 2.57 3.89
CA VAL A 73 18.21 2.64 5.37
C VAL A 73 19.27 3.63 5.84
N LYS A 74 20.51 3.49 5.36
CA LYS A 74 21.63 4.33 5.80
C LYS A 74 21.47 5.80 5.41
N MET A 75 21.00 6.07 4.20
CA MET A 75 20.94 7.43 3.65
C MET A 75 19.64 8.15 4.04
N VAL A 76 18.53 7.43 4.12
CA VAL A 76 17.19 7.99 4.35
C VAL A 76 16.75 7.71 5.78
N TYR A 77 16.56 6.43 6.14
CA TYR A 77 15.94 6.05 7.41
C TYR A 77 16.70 6.58 8.63
N GLU A 78 18.01 6.40 8.67
CA GLU A 78 18.87 6.82 9.80
C GLU A 78 18.99 8.35 9.91
N ASN A 79 18.73 9.10 8.83
CA ASN A 79 18.83 10.57 8.79
C ASN A 79 17.47 11.28 8.87
N ALA A 80 16.38 10.54 8.69
CA ALA A 80 15.02 11.04 8.84
C ALA A 80 14.74 11.44 10.30
N LYS A 81 13.96 12.51 10.48
CA LYS A 81 13.39 12.91 11.76
C LYS A 81 11.88 12.73 11.76
N THR A 82 11.26 12.82 10.60
CA THR A 82 9.83 12.57 10.39
C THR A 82 9.62 11.74 9.13
N GLU A 83 8.41 11.22 8.97
CA GLU A 83 7.92 10.52 7.77
C GLU A 83 8.05 11.35 6.49
N HIS A 84 8.01 12.68 6.60
CA HIS A 84 8.15 13.59 5.46
C HIS A 84 9.58 13.64 4.91
N ASP A 85 10.57 13.14 5.65
CA ASP A 85 11.94 12.96 5.17
C ASP A 85 12.10 11.70 4.32
N PHE A 86 11.17 10.74 4.37
CA PHE A 86 11.33 9.50 3.63
C PHE A 86 11.28 9.74 2.12
N CYS A 87 12.27 9.18 1.43
CA CYS A 87 12.39 9.23 -0.02
C CYS A 87 11.72 8.03 -0.66
N GLY A 88 10.88 8.29 -1.67
CA GLY A 88 10.18 7.27 -2.44
C GLY A 88 10.87 7.00 -3.76
N PHE A 89 10.29 6.10 -4.53
CA PHE A 89 10.74 5.71 -5.86
C PHE A 89 9.63 6.00 -6.86
N ILE A 90 9.96 6.64 -7.99
CA ILE A 90 9.01 6.85 -9.10
C ILE A 90 8.80 5.53 -9.84
N LEU A 91 7.53 5.12 -10.01
CA LEU A 91 7.13 3.81 -10.53
C LEU A 91 6.27 3.87 -11.81
N HIS A 92 5.87 5.07 -12.28
CA HIS A 92 5.01 5.21 -13.47
C HIS A 92 5.73 5.52 -14.79
N ASP A 93 7.02 5.88 -14.78
CA ASP A 93 7.74 6.32 -15.99
C ASP A 93 9.19 5.81 -16.01
N GLU A 94 9.59 5.04 -17.02
CA GLU A 94 11.00 4.66 -17.20
C GLU A 94 11.88 5.81 -17.68
N ILE A 95 11.31 6.83 -18.34
CA ILE A 95 12.05 7.97 -18.90
C ILE A 95 12.34 9.04 -17.83
N ASN A 96 11.44 9.19 -16.84
CA ASN A 96 11.54 10.21 -15.79
C ASN A 96 11.98 9.65 -14.43
N SER A 97 12.06 8.32 -14.28
CA SER A 97 12.62 7.66 -13.10
C SER A 97 14.13 7.54 -13.25
N PHE A 98 14.90 8.05 -12.29
CA PHE A 98 16.36 7.96 -12.35
C PHE A 98 16.87 6.50 -12.32
N LEU A 99 16.21 5.64 -11.53
CA LEU A 99 16.53 4.21 -11.46
C LEU A 99 15.81 3.37 -12.54
N GLY A 100 14.74 3.90 -13.13
CA GLY A 100 13.73 3.14 -13.86
C GLY A 100 12.75 2.44 -12.91
N ALA A 101 11.47 2.39 -13.28
CA ALA A 101 10.37 1.89 -12.43
C ALA A 101 10.64 0.49 -11.86
N LYS A 102 11.10 -0.46 -12.69
CA LYS A 102 11.41 -1.84 -12.27
C LYS A 102 12.48 -1.90 -11.18
N LYS A 103 13.56 -1.13 -11.35
CA LYS A 103 14.66 -1.10 -10.39
C LYS A 103 14.24 -0.37 -9.13
N GLY A 104 13.54 0.76 -9.25
CA GLY A 104 12.98 1.48 -8.12
C GLY A 104 12.09 0.59 -7.26
N PHE A 105 11.19 -0.18 -7.87
CA PHE A 105 10.34 -1.14 -7.16
C PHE A 105 11.15 -2.24 -6.48
N THR A 106 12.17 -2.78 -7.15
CA THR A 106 13.06 -3.80 -6.58
C THR A 106 13.78 -3.25 -5.34
N VAL A 107 14.33 -2.04 -5.43
CA VAL A 107 15.03 -1.39 -4.31
C VAL A 107 14.07 -1.05 -3.17
N MET A 108 12.83 -0.62 -3.47
CA MET A 108 11.78 -0.43 -2.47
C MET A 108 11.52 -1.74 -1.69
N LEU A 109 11.34 -2.87 -2.39
CA LEU A 109 11.13 -4.17 -1.74
C LEU A 109 12.33 -4.59 -0.89
N ASP A 110 13.55 -4.29 -1.33
CA ASP A 110 14.75 -4.59 -0.55
C ASP A 110 14.89 -3.66 0.66
N ALA A 111 14.49 -2.40 0.56
CA ALA A 111 14.43 -1.47 1.69
C ALA A 111 13.41 -1.95 2.73
N MET A 112 12.23 -2.40 2.30
CA MET A 112 11.22 -3.00 3.18
C MET A 112 11.77 -4.24 3.92
N LYS A 113 12.57 -5.07 3.25
CA LYS A 113 13.25 -6.22 3.90
C LYS A 113 14.32 -5.75 4.89
N ALA A 114 15.16 -4.78 4.53
CA ALA A 114 16.22 -4.24 5.39
C ALA A 114 15.65 -3.57 6.65
N LEU A 115 14.50 -2.92 6.53
CA LEU A 115 13.77 -2.31 7.63
C LEU A 115 13.29 -3.34 8.67
N ASN A 116 12.92 -4.55 8.25
CA ASN A 116 12.55 -5.63 9.18
C ASN A 116 13.72 -6.09 10.07
N SER A 117 14.97 -5.76 9.72
CA SER A 117 16.15 -6.07 10.53
C SER A 117 16.56 -4.93 11.46
N GLN A 118 15.83 -3.81 11.46
CA GLN A 118 16.12 -2.67 12.34
C GLN A 118 15.61 -2.94 13.76
N LYS A 119 16.38 -2.49 14.76
CA LYS A 119 16.13 -2.81 16.17
C LYS A 119 14.85 -2.16 16.74
N ASP A 120 14.38 -1.09 16.12
CA ASP A 120 13.19 -0.36 16.55
C ASP A 120 11.88 -0.97 16.07
N ASN A 121 11.93 -1.99 15.20
CA ASN A 121 10.77 -2.63 14.58
C ASN A 121 9.78 -1.63 13.96
N LYS A 122 10.27 -0.48 13.46
CA LYS A 122 9.39 0.54 12.86
C LYS A 122 8.57 -0.03 11.72
N SER A 123 9.15 -0.93 10.92
CA SER A 123 8.45 -1.60 9.81
C SER A 123 7.25 -2.45 10.22
N PHE A 124 7.17 -2.89 11.48
CA PHE A 124 6.04 -3.63 12.02
C PHE A 124 4.93 -2.72 12.56
N SER A 125 5.30 -1.51 12.97
CA SER A 125 4.41 -0.52 13.56
C SER A 125 3.95 0.57 12.59
N GLU A 126 4.51 0.58 11.39
CA GLU A 126 4.21 1.53 10.33
C GLU A 126 4.01 0.83 9.00
N GLN A 127 3.04 1.31 8.23
CA GLN A 127 2.72 0.79 6.91
C GLN A 127 3.80 1.17 5.89
N ASN A 128 3.91 0.45 4.79
CA ASN A 128 4.50 0.99 3.57
C ASN A 128 3.45 1.83 2.83
N GLU A 129 3.86 2.57 1.79
CA GLU A 129 2.93 3.41 1.06
C GLU A 129 3.12 3.31 -0.45
N LEU A 130 2.02 3.22 -1.18
CA LEU A 130 1.97 3.35 -2.63
C LEU A 130 1.04 4.49 -2.99
N ARG A 131 1.44 5.31 -3.96
CA ARG A 131 0.58 6.32 -4.58
C ARG A 131 0.11 5.85 -5.92
N LEU A 132 -1.20 5.85 -6.10
CA LEU A 132 -1.87 5.39 -7.29
C LEU A 132 -2.52 6.57 -8.00
N GLU A 133 -2.60 6.52 -9.32
CA GLU A 133 -3.42 7.45 -10.06
C GLU A 133 -4.89 7.21 -9.76
N ALA A 134 -5.63 8.28 -9.49
CA ALA A 134 -7.06 8.20 -9.33
C ALA A 134 -7.73 7.87 -10.67
N TRP A 135 -8.52 6.81 -10.70
CA TRP A 135 -9.40 6.57 -11.83
C TRP A 135 -10.47 7.68 -11.95
N PRO A 136 -11.01 7.91 -13.16
CA PRO A 136 -12.18 8.74 -13.33
C PRO A 136 -13.33 8.29 -12.44
N LYS A 137 -14.14 9.25 -11.99
CA LYS A 137 -15.39 8.94 -11.30
C LYS A 137 -16.22 7.98 -12.15
N MET A 138 -16.91 7.07 -11.48
CA MET A 138 -17.83 6.13 -12.12
C MET A 138 -17.17 5.10 -13.08
N LYS A 139 -15.87 4.81 -12.92
CA LYS A 139 -15.20 3.68 -13.58
C LYS A 139 -15.63 2.32 -13.05
N LYS A 140 -16.25 1.47 -13.88
CA LYS A 140 -16.91 0.20 -13.47
C LYS A 140 -16.01 -1.03 -13.42
N ASP A 141 -14.91 -1.00 -14.14
CA ASP A 141 -13.98 -2.10 -14.38
C ASP A 141 -12.80 -2.09 -13.39
N ILE A 142 -13.00 -1.62 -12.16
CA ILE A 142 -11.93 -1.57 -11.14
C ILE A 142 -11.51 -3.01 -10.78
N PRO A 143 -10.19 -3.31 -10.76
CA PRO A 143 -9.68 -4.65 -10.51
C PRO A 143 -9.70 -4.99 -9.03
N LEU A 144 -10.88 -5.14 -8.41
CA LEU A 144 -10.98 -5.63 -7.03
C LEU A 144 -11.07 -7.16 -7.01
N GLU A 145 -10.33 -7.77 -6.09
CA GLU A 145 -10.38 -9.20 -5.72
C GLU A 145 -11.31 -9.41 -4.53
N ALA A 146 -11.27 -8.52 -3.53
CA ALA A 146 -12.05 -8.65 -2.30
C ALA A 146 -12.19 -7.31 -1.57
N PHE A 147 -13.19 -7.22 -0.70
CA PHE A 147 -13.17 -6.29 0.44
C PHE A 147 -12.69 -7.03 1.68
N PHE A 148 -12.15 -6.32 2.67
CA PHE A 148 -11.76 -6.93 3.94
C PHE A 148 -12.20 -6.10 5.14
N TYR A 149 -12.26 -6.76 6.29
CA TYR A 149 -12.46 -6.12 7.59
C TYR A 149 -11.54 -6.74 8.66
N LEU A 150 -11.23 -5.96 9.70
CA LEU A 150 -10.53 -6.44 10.89
C LEU A 150 -11.53 -6.89 11.97
N PRO A 151 -11.42 -8.10 12.52
CA PRO A 151 -12.28 -8.54 13.61
C PRO A 151 -11.99 -7.76 14.89
N GLY A 152 -13.02 -7.60 15.74
CA GLY A 152 -12.89 -6.86 17.00
C GLY A 152 -13.12 -5.35 16.89
N HIS A 153 -13.33 -4.83 15.68
CA HIS A 153 -13.71 -3.44 15.44
C HIS A 153 -15.23 -3.32 15.24
N PRO A 154 -15.91 -2.43 15.98
CA PRO A 154 -17.33 -2.13 15.73
C PRO A 154 -17.57 -1.71 14.29
N ASP A 155 -18.68 -2.17 13.71
CA ASP A 155 -19.13 -1.84 12.34
C ASP A 155 -18.21 -2.23 11.18
N ALA A 156 -16.99 -2.75 11.40
CA ALA A 156 -16.05 -3.08 10.33
C ALA A 156 -16.62 -4.09 9.32
N LEU A 157 -17.24 -5.18 9.81
CA LEU A 157 -17.92 -6.15 8.95
C LEU A 157 -19.07 -5.49 8.16
N LYS A 158 -19.89 -4.68 8.83
CA LYS A 158 -21.02 -3.99 8.19
C LYS A 158 -20.56 -3.01 7.10
N SER A 159 -19.43 -2.32 7.32
CA SER A 159 -18.83 -1.43 6.34
C SER A 159 -18.30 -2.20 5.14
N ALA A 160 -17.57 -3.30 5.33
CA ALA A 160 -17.10 -4.14 4.22
C ALA A 160 -18.27 -4.79 3.43
N GLN A 161 -19.35 -5.17 4.10
CA GLN A 161 -20.58 -5.65 3.45
C GLN A 161 -21.28 -4.56 2.63
N LYS A 162 -21.27 -3.31 3.11
CA LYS A 162 -21.78 -2.16 2.36
C LYS A 162 -20.96 -1.95 1.09
N ASP A 163 -19.63 -1.99 1.19
CA ASP A 163 -18.74 -1.85 0.03
C ASP A 163 -18.96 -2.99 -0.99
N GLN A 164 -19.15 -4.23 -0.54
CA GLN A 164 -19.53 -5.36 -1.39
C GLN A 164 -20.83 -5.07 -2.16
N SER A 165 -21.85 -4.54 -1.49
CA SER A 165 -23.14 -4.19 -2.10
C SER A 165 -23.01 -3.08 -3.13
N GLU A 166 -22.34 -1.98 -2.78
CA GLU A 166 -22.15 -0.83 -3.65
C GLU A 166 -21.32 -1.21 -4.88
N PHE A 167 -20.28 -2.01 -4.71
CA PHE A 167 -19.48 -2.52 -5.82
C PHE A 167 -20.32 -3.38 -6.77
N LYS A 168 -21.22 -4.22 -6.28
CA LYS A 168 -22.14 -5.01 -7.14
C LYS A 168 -23.10 -4.12 -7.91
N ILE A 169 -23.74 -3.15 -7.25
CA ILE A 169 -24.67 -2.21 -7.90
C ILE A 169 -23.98 -1.49 -9.06
N PHE A 170 -22.73 -1.10 -8.84
CA PHE A 170 -22.03 -0.20 -9.73
C PHE A 170 -21.25 -0.93 -10.86
N SER A 171 -20.57 -2.03 -10.54
CA SER A 171 -19.76 -2.81 -11.49
C SER A 171 -20.49 -4.01 -12.09
N GLY A 172 -21.57 -4.48 -11.46
CA GLY A 172 -22.23 -5.75 -11.81
C GLY A 172 -21.49 -6.99 -11.30
N ARG A 173 -20.30 -6.87 -10.69
CA ARG A 173 -19.47 -7.97 -10.17
C ARG A 173 -19.66 -8.15 -8.66
N ILE A 174 -19.53 -9.38 -8.19
CA ILE A 174 -19.46 -9.69 -6.75
C ILE A 174 -18.03 -10.09 -6.44
N VAL A 175 -17.49 -9.54 -5.35
CA VAL A 175 -16.21 -9.95 -4.75
C VAL A 175 -16.44 -10.31 -3.29
N PRO A 176 -15.71 -11.28 -2.72
CA PRO A 176 -15.89 -11.69 -1.32
C PRO A 176 -15.52 -10.58 -0.33
N VAL A 177 -16.12 -10.66 0.85
CA VAL A 177 -15.65 -10.00 2.08
C VAL A 177 -14.74 -10.99 2.82
N ILE A 178 -13.52 -10.58 3.13
CA ILE A 178 -12.51 -11.38 3.81
C ILE A 178 -12.28 -10.86 5.22
N ARG A 179 -12.34 -11.77 6.20
CA ARG A 179 -11.89 -11.46 7.55
C ARG A 179 -10.36 -11.46 7.56
N LEU A 180 -9.76 -10.30 7.84
CA LEU A 180 -8.32 -10.13 7.94
C LEU A 180 -7.91 -10.02 9.40
N THR A 181 -7.12 -10.98 9.89
CA THR A 181 -6.48 -10.89 11.21
C THR A 181 -5.02 -10.48 11.03
N LEU A 182 -4.65 -9.30 11.55
CA LEU A 182 -3.27 -8.80 11.49
C LEU A 182 -2.39 -9.43 12.58
N PRO A 183 -1.10 -9.68 12.30
CA PRO A 183 -0.17 -10.26 13.27
C PRO A 183 0.07 -9.32 14.45
N GLN A 184 0.15 -9.88 15.66
CA GLN A 184 0.45 -9.13 16.88
C GLN A 184 1.94 -9.14 17.26
N THR A 185 2.72 -10.02 16.63
CA THR A 185 4.19 -10.06 16.74
C THR A 185 4.82 -10.17 15.34
N PRO A 186 6.09 -9.76 15.17
CA PRO A 186 6.80 -9.89 13.88
C PRO A 186 6.89 -11.34 13.34
N GLU A 187 6.82 -12.33 14.23
CA GLU A 187 6.92 -13.75 13.88
C GLU A 187 5.60 -14.30 13.34
N ALA A 188 4.46 -13.77 13.77
CA ALA A 188 3.13 -14.19 13.31
C ALA A 188 2.83 -13.66 11.91
N ASP A 189 1.96 -14.35 11.17
CA ASP A 189 1.50 -13.93 9.84
C ASP A 189 0.07 -13.38 9.90
N ALA A 190 -0.27 -12.55 8.91
CA ALA A 190 -1.66 -12.17 8.68
C ALA A 190 -2.46 -13.37 8.19
N VAL A 191 -3.69 -13.50 8.67
CA VAL A 191 -4.61 -14.57 8.30
C VAL A 191 -5.77 -13.97 7.51
N PHE A 192 -6.02 -14.52 6.33
CA PHE A 192 -7.12 -14.14 5.45
C PHE A 192 -8.13 -15.28 5.43
N GLU A 193 -9.35 -15.02 5.91
CA GLU A 193 -10.39 -16.04 6.04
C GLU A 193 -11.63 -15.63 5.25
N TYR A 194 -12.07 -16.54 4.37
CA TYR A 194 -13.39 -16.45 3.79
C TYR A 194 -14.40 -17.12 4.73
N ARG A 195 -15.48 -16.41 5.05
CA ARG A 195 -16.59 -16.91 5.86
C ARG A 195 -17.89 -16.65 5.12
N LYS A 196 -18.70 -17.68 4.94
CA LYS A 196 -19.95 -17.58 4.16
C LYS A 196 -20.94 -16.65 4.84
N GLU A 197 -20.96 -16.67 6.17
CA GLU A 197 -21.79 -15.83 7.03
C GLU A 197 -21.43 -14.35 6.98
N ASP A 198 -20.21 -14.00 6.55
CA ASP A 198 -19.76 -12.61 6.42
C ASP A 198 -20.23 -11.97 5.10
N GLN A 199 -20.74 -12.78 4.15
CA GLN A 199 -21.14 -12.29 2.83
C GLN A 199 -22.57 -11.75 2.84
N LEU A 200 -22.76 -10.54 2.32
CA LEU A 200 -24.11 -10.01 2.07
C LEU A 200 -24.73 -10.62 0.81
N MET A 201 -23.89 -11.07 -0.12
CA MET A 201 -24.28 -11.76 -1.36
C MET A 201 -23.23 -12.79 -1.75
N LEU A 202 -23.67 -13.91 -2.32
CA LEU A 202 -22.80 -15.00 -2.74
C LEU A 202 -22.44 -14.89 -4.22
N MET A 203 -21.20 -15.28 -4.55
CA MET A 203 -20.81 -15.53 -5.95
C MET A 203 -21.65 -16.70 -6.49
N GLN A 204 -22.14 -16.56 -7.73
CA GLN A 204 -22.90 -17.60 -8.43
C GLN A 204 -21.98 -18.64 -9.05
#